data_AF-A0A3B9IRH4-F1
#
_entry.id   AF-A0A3B9IRH4-F1
#
_cell.length_a   1.000
_cell.length_b   1.000
_cell.length_c   1.000
_cell.angle_alpha   90.00
_cell.angle_beta   90.00
_cell.angle_gamma   90.00
#
_symmetry.space_group_name_H-M   'P 1'
#
loop_
_entity.id
_entity.type
_entity.pdbx_description
1 polymer ?
#
loop_
_entity_poly.entity_id
_entity_poly.type
_entity_poly.pdbx_seq_one_letter_code
_entity_poly.pdbx_strand_id
1 'polypeptide(L)'
;MRIFVRLAVAATAMLVSASAMAADQVKLTVHHFLNQMAPAQTRLIEPWAKRVEEESGGRISVEIYPSMSLGGKPNQLFQQAEDGIADIVWTVAGYTPGRFPKLEVFELPFVHLNDPVATNLAIRDMLASDFADEFKTVKPLLVHVHAGQTLNMVDAPVRSPADVQGRKIRIPGRVGGWVVEALGGSPIGMPVP
;
A
#
# COMPACT_ATOMS: atom_id res chain seq x y z
N MET A 1 -4.22 9.95 64.71
CA MET A 1 -3.60 10.84 63.70
C MET A 1 -2.81 10.10 62.61
N ARG A 2 -1.92 9.16 62.96
CA ARG A 2 -1.07 8.42 61.97
C ARG A 2 -1.82 7.51 60.98
N ILE A 3 -3.00 7.00 61.35
CA ILE A 3 -3.83 6.14 60.48
C ILE A 3 -4.58 6.96 59.41
N PHE A 4 -5.08 8.14 59.77
CA PHE A 4 -5.79 9.03 58.84
C PHE A 4 -4.87 9.61 57.75
N VAL A 5 -3.59 9.87 58.07
CA VAL A 5 -2.58 10.31 57.08
C VAL A 5 -2.23 9.20 56.08
N ARG A 6 -2.25 7.93 56.50
CA ARG A 6 -1.96 6.78 55.61
C ARG A 6 -3.10 6.47 54.63
N LEU A 7 -4.35 6.67 55.04
CA LEU A 7 -5.51 6.53 54.14
C LEU A 7 -5.58 7.65 53.08
N ALA A 8 -5.20 8.88 53.44
CA ALA A 8 -5.18 10.00 52.51
C ALA A 8 -4.17 9.79 51.37
N VAL A 9 -2.97 9.29 51.67
CA VAL A 9 -1.92 9.02 50.66
C VAL A 9 -2.29 7.86 49.72
N ALA A 10 -3.00 6.84 50.20
CA ALA A 10 -3.46 5.73 49.37
C ALA A 10 -4.55 6.15 48.37
N ALA A 11 -5.44 7.06 48.76
CA ALA A 11 -6.49 7.57 47.88
C ALA A 11 -5.94 8.48 46.76
N THR A 12 -4.89 9.27 47.03
CA THR A 12 -4.24 10.09 45.99
C THR A 12 -3.47 9.25 44.97
N ALA A 13 -2.87 8.13 45.39
CA ALA A 13 -2.17 7.21 44.48
C ALA A 13 -3.13 6.47 43.51
N MET A 14 -4.36 6.16 43.93
CA MET A 14 -5.37 5.55 43.04
C MET A 14 -5.90 6.54 41.99
N LEU A 15 -6.01 7.83 42.34
CA LEU A 15 -6.50 8.86 41.40
C LEU A 15 -5.49 9.18 40.28
N VAL A 16 -4.19 9.14 40.58
CA VAL A 16 -3.12 9.32 39.55
C VAL A 16 -3.00 8.10 38.63
N SER A 17 -3.40 6.92 39.10
CA SER A 17 -3.37 5.68 38.31
C SER A 17 -4.52 5.57 37.31
N ALA A 18 -5.66 6.25 37.55
CA ALA A 18 -6.81 6.23 36.66
C ALA A 18 -6.64 7.14 35.43
N SER A 19 -5.83 8.20 35.54
CA SER A 19 -5.54 9.11 34.41
C SER A 19 -4.57 8.53 33.37
N ALA A 20 -3.90 7.42 33.66
CA ALA A 20 -2.96 6.78 32.74
C ALA A 20 -3.61 5.87 31.68
N MET A 21 -4.93 5.64 31.74
CA MET A 21 -5.63 4.71 30.83
C MET A 21 -6.59 5.39 29.84
N ALA A 22 -6.65 6.72 29.79
CA ALA A 22 -7.36 7.46 28.74
C ALA A 22 -6.39 7.90 27.64
N ALA A 23 -5.61 6.96 27.08
CA ALA A 23 -4.93 7.24 25.83
C ALA A 23 -6.01 7.35 24.73
N ASP A 24 -6.01 8.44 23.97
CA ASP A 24 -6.92 8.62 22.85
C ASP A 24 -6.85 7.39 21.93
N GLN A 25 -7.96 6.65 21.83
CA GLN A 25 -8.07 5.56 20.87
C GLN A 25 -8.11 6.17 19.48
N VAL A 26 -7.11 5.86 18.66
CA VAL A 26 -7.04 6.29 17.27
C VAL A 26 -7.63 5.20 16.40
N LYS A 27 -8.56 5.56 15.53
CA LYS A 27 -9.07 4.67 14.48
C LYS A 27 -8.52 5.12 13.14
N LEU A 28 -7.75 4.25 12.49
CA LEU A 28 -7.20 4.49 11.16
C LEU A 28 -8.01 3.73 10.12
N THR A 29 -8.33 4.39 9.02
CA THR A 29 -9.01 3.79 7.87
C THR A 29 -7.98 3.36 6.82
N VAL A 30 -8.13 2.16 6.26
CA VAL A 30 -7.31 1.64 5.15
C VAL A 30 -8.19 1.43 3.93
N HIS A 31 -7.93 2.13 2.84
CA HIS A 31 -8.71 1.99 1.60
C HIS A 31 -7.90 1.38 0.45
N HIS A 32 -8.47 0.41 -0.26
CA HIS A 32 -7.85 -0.18 -1.44
C HIS A 32 -8.85 -0.79 -2.44
N PHE A 33 -8.36 -1.11 -3.63
CA PHE A 33 -9.19 -1.49 -4.78
C PHE A 33 -9.55 -2.97 -4.88
N LEU A 34 -8.79 -3.86 -4.22
CA LEU A 34 -8.99 -5.30 -4.32
C LEU A 34 -10.16 -5.80 -3.49
N ASN A 35 -10.77 -6.92 -3.90
CA ASN A 35 -11.84 -7.56 -3.16
C ASN A 35 -11.38 -8.20 -1.84
N GLN A 36 -12.35 -8.55 -0.99
CA GLN A 36 -12.12 -9.12 0.35
C GLN A 36 -11.39 -10.47 0.36
N MET A 37 -11.40 -11.22 -0.75
CA MET A 37 -10.73 -12.53 -0.84
C MET A 37 -9.32 -12.42 -1.40
N ALA A 38 -8.89 -11.22 -1.83
CA ALA A 38 -7.59 -11.03 -2.46
C ALA A 38 -6.44 -11.32 -1.46
N PRO A 39 -5.30 -11.86 -1.91
CA PRO A 39 -4.16 -12.10 -1.04
C PRO A 39 -3.63 -10.85 -0.34
N ALA A 40 -3.68 -9.67 -0.99
CA ALA A 40 -3.26 -8.41 -0.35
C ALA A 40 -4.17 -8.03 0.83
N GLN A 41 -5.48 -8.31 0.75
CA GLN A 41 -6.39 -8.13 1.87
C GLN A 41 -6.04 -9.13 2.99
N THR A 42 -6.17 -10.42 2.69
CA THR A 42 -6.21 -11.49 3.69
C THR A 42 -4.84 -11.87 4.26
N ARG A 43 -3.75 -11.63 3.53
CA ARG A 43 -2.40 -12.07 3.90
C ARG A 43 -1.41 -10.93 4.12
N LEU A 44 -1.81 -9.69 3.85
CA LEU A 44 -0.95 -8.50 4.06
C LEU A 44 -1.64 -7.48 4.96
N ILE A 45 -2.76 -6.90 4.51
CA ILE A 45 -3.40 -5.77 5.20
C ILE A 45 -4.06 -6.22 6.50
N GLU A 46 -4.85 -7.30 6.51
CA GLU A 46 -5.51 -7.80 7.72
C GLU A 46 -4.51 -8.24 8.81
N PRO A 47 -3.46 -9.04 8.51
CA PRO A 47 -2.45 -9.37 9.51
C PRO A 47 -1.67 -8.15 10.00
N TRP A 48 -1.36 -7.19 9.12
CA TRP A 48 -0.69 -5.94 9.51
C TRP A 48 -1.57 -5.11 10.45
N ALA A 49 -2.84 -4.94 10.10
CA ALA A 49 -3.84 -4.23 10.91
C ALA A 49 -3.91 -4.84 12.31
N LYS A 50 -4.10 -6.16 12.40
CA LYS A 50 -4.13 -6.88 13.68
C LYS A 50 -2.87 -6.67 14.51
N ARG A 51 -1.68 -6.72 13.89
CA ARG A 51 -0.41 -6.45 14.59
C ARG A 51 -0.31 -5.02 15.08
N VAL A 52 -0.82 -4.03 14.34
CA VAL A 52 -0.88 -2.63 14.82
C VAL A 52 -1.76 -2.52 16.06
N GLU A 53 -2.91 -3.19 16.08
CA GLU A 53 -3.78 -3.19 17.27
C GLU A 53 -3.10 -3.86 18.47
N GLU A 54 -2.48 -5.03 18.27
CA GLU A 54 -1.78 -5.77 19.32
C GLU A 54 -0.56 -5.01 19.87
N GLU A 55 0.32 -4.53 18.99
CA GLU A 55 1.57 -3.84 19.37
C GLU A 55 1.29 -2.44 19.95
N SER A 56 0.15 -1.82 19.59
CA SER A 56 -0.30 -0.58 20.23
C SER A 56 -1.01 -0.80 21.57
N GLY A 57 -1.24 -2.05 21.99
CA GLY A 57 -2.01 -2.36 23.20
C GLY A 57 -3.47 -1.88 23.09
N GLY A 58 -4.05 -1.92 21.89
CA GLY A 58 -5.41 -1.47 21.60
C GLY A 58 -5.59 0.05 21.49
N ARG A 59 -4.50 0.84 21.50
CA ARG A 59 -4.58 2.30 21.31
C ARG A 59 -4.86 2.69 19.86
N ILE A 60 -4.48 1.85 18.91
CA ILE A 60 -4.73 2.07 17.48
C ILE A 60 -5.62 0.92 17.01
N SER A 61 -6.74 1.25 16.40
CA SER A 61 -7.62 0.32 15.67
C SER A 61 -7.56 0.60 14.18
N VAL A 62 -7.72 -0.43 13.35
CA VAL A 62 -7.63 -0.31 11.89
C VAL A 62 -8.89 -0.86 11.23
N GLU A 63 -9.62 0.01 10.52
CA GLU A 63 -10.78 -0.38 9.73
C GLU A 63 -10.43 -0.44 8.25
N ILE A 64 -10.68 -1.59 7.62
CA ILE A 64 -10.28 -1.85 6.24
C ILE A 64 -11.50 -1.74 5.32
N TYR A 65 -11.35 -0.93 4.27
CA TYR A 65 -12.31 -0.70 3.21
C TYR A 65 -11.77 -1.27 1.90
N PRO A 66 -12.16 -2.51 1.54
CA PRO A 66 -11.79 -3.14 0.28
C PRO A 66 -12.74 -2.71 -0.87
N SER A 67 -12.47 -3.20 -2.08
CA SER A 67 -13.35 -3.06 -3.26
C SER A 67 -13.76 -1.63 -3.59
N MET A 68 -12.90 -0.64 -3.33
CA MET A 68 -13.23 0.78 -3.50
C MET A 68 -14.49 1.21 -2.71
N SER A 69 -14.76 0.62 -1.55
CA SER A 69 -16.01 0.82 -0.79
C SER A 69 -16.20 2.22 -0.20
N LEU A 70 -15.14 3.04 -0.08
CA LEU A 70 -15.25 4.47 0.23
C LEU A 70 -15.50 5.34 -1.02
N GLY A 71 -15.59 4.72 -2.21
CA GLY A 71 -15.87 5.39 -3.47
C GLY A 71 -14.63 5.85 -4.25
N GLY A 72 -14.87 6.39 -5.43
CA GLY A 72 -13.83 6.79 -6.38
C GLY A 72 -13.32 5.63 -7.24
N LYS A 73 -12.13 5.82 -7.83
CA LYS A 73 -11.47 4.87 -8.73
C LYS A 73 -10.07 4.52 -8.21
N PRO A 74 -9.48 3.37 -8.57
CA PRO A 74 -8.17 2.96 -8.06
C PRO A 74 -7.05 3.98 -8.30
N ASN A 75 -7.10 4.73 -9.40
CA ASN A 75 -6.12 5.79 -9.71
C ASN A 75 -6.28 7.07 -8.86
N GLN A 76 -7.32 7.14 -8.03
CA GLN A 76 -7.58 8.25 -7.09
C GLN A 76 -7.17 7.90 -5.66
N LEU A 77 -6.83 6.64 -5.35
CA LEU A 77 -6.50 6.22 -3.99
C LEU A 77 -5.37 7.05 -3.36
N PHE A 78 -4.29 7.33 -4.11
CA PHE A 78 -3.22 8.16 -3.56
C PHE A 78 -3.71 9.57 -3.17
N GLN A 79 -4.53 10.19 -4.02
CA GLN A 79 -5.13 11.50 -3.73
C GLN A 79 -6.05 11.44 -2.51
N GLN A 80 -6.78 10.34 -2.32
CA GLN A 80 -7.63 10.16 -1.14
C GLN A 80 -6.84 10.14 0.18
N ALA A 81 -5.59 9.67 0.17
CA ALA A 81 -4.70 9.79 1.33
C ALA A 81 -4.23 11.24 1.54
N GLU A 82 -3.87 11.94 0.45
CA GLU A 82 -3.46 13.35 0.52
C GLU A 82 -4.56 14.26 1.04
N ASP A 83 -5.80 14.00 0.62
CA ASP A 83 -6.98 14.78 0.98
C ASP A 83 -7.56 14.37 2.36
N GLY A 84 -7.03 13.32 2.99
CA GLY A 84 -7.53 12.79 4.26
C GLY A 84 -8.90 12.12 4.19
N ILE A 85 -9.31 11.65 3.00
CA ILE A 85 -10.53 10.85 2.81
C ILE A 85 -10.36 9.47 3.44
N ALA A 86 -9.16 8.88 3.33
CA ALA A 86 -8.74 7.70 4.06
C ALA A 86 -7.38 7.99 4.72
N ASP A 87 -7.15 7.47 5.92
CA ASP A 87 -5.89 7.70 6.65
C ASP A 87 -4.71 6.98 5.98
N ILE A 88 -4.98 5.79 5.44
CA ILE A 88 -4.01 4.92 4.79
C ILE A 88 -4.64 4.37 3.50
N VAL A 89 -3.83 4.28 2.44
CA VAL A 89 -4.25 3.64 1.19
C VAL A 89 -3.23 2.63 0.74
N TRP A 90 -3.70 1.56 0.09
CA TRP A 90 -2.85 0.63 -0.66
C TRP A 90 -3.24 0.68 -2.13
N THR A 91 -2.30 1.09 -2.99
CA THR A 91 -2.54 1.29 -4.43
C THR A 91 -1.30 0.94 -5.25
N VAL A 92 -1.44 0.98 -6.58
CA VAL A 92 -0.34 0.75 -7.54
C VAL A 92 0.14 2.11 -8.05
N ALA A 93 1.45 2.38 -7.93
CA ALA A 93 2.05 3.65 -8.36
C ALA A 93 1.73 3.98 -9.84
N GLY A 94 1.86 2.98 -10.72
CA GLY A 94 1.57 3.11 -12.15
C GLY A 94 0.11 3.47 -12.51
N TYR A 95 -0.86 3.39 -11.60
CA TYR A 95 -2.24 3.83 -11.86
C TYR A 95 -2.38 5.34 -12.02
N THR A 96 -1.39 6.11 -11.57
CA THR A 96 -1.31 7.56 -11.77
C THR A 96 -0.05 7.87 -12.59
N PRO A 97 -0.08 7.67 -13.93
CA PRO A 97 1.12 7.79 -14.77
C PRO A 97 1.85 9.12 -14.60
N GLY A 98 3.18 9.04 -14.44
CA GLY A 98 4.03 10.23 -14.29
C GLY A 98 4.03 10.86 -12.90
N ARG A 99 3.29 10.30 -11.92
CA ARG A 99 3.31 10.79 -10.54
C ARG A 99 4.56 10.37 -9.75
N PHE A 100 5.07 9.16 -10.01
CA PHE A 100 6.25 8.59 -9.35
C PHE A 100 7.35 8.23 -10.37
N PRO A 101 7.83 9.20 -11.19
CA PRO A 101 8.73 8.92 -12.31
C PRO A 101 10.07 8.26 -11.91
N LYS A 102 10.56 8.47 -10.69
CA LYS A 102 11.79 7.83 -10.19
C LYS A 102 11.51 6.40 -9.73
N LEU A 103 10.40 6.18 -9.02
CA LEU A 103 10.00 4.84 -8.60
C LEU A 103 9.74 3.90 -9.79
N GLU A 104 9.31 4.43 -10.93
CA GLU A 104 9.11 3.69 -12.18
C GLU A 104 10.37 2.93 -12.65
N VAL A 105 11.57 3.23 -12.13
CA VAL A 105 12.78 2.44 -12.38
C VAL A 105 12.60 0.95 -12.07
N PHE A 106 11.82 0.60 -11.04
CA PHE A 106 11.54 -0.79 -10.67
C PHE A 106 10.52 -1.49 -11.57
N GLU A 107 9.83 -0.74 -12.43
CA GLU A 107 8.92 -1.28 -13.44
C GLU A 107 9.64 -1.58 -14.76
N LEU A 108 10.89 -1.13 -14.93
CA LEU A 108 11.66 -1.34 -16.15
C LEU A 108 11.99 -2.83 -16.37
N PRO A 109 12.03 -3.28 -17.65
CA PRO A 109 12.47 -4.64 -17.98
C PRO A 109 13.83 -4.97 -17.36
N PHE A 110 13.94 -6.18 -16.81
CA PHE A 110 15.18 -6.75 -16.26
C PHE A 110 15.77 -6.02 -15.03
N VAL A 111 15.06 -5.05 -14.44
CA VAL A 111 15.42 -4.51 -13.11
C VAL A 111 14.95 -5.46 -12.01
N HIS A 112 13.69 -5.87 -12.06
CA HIS A 112 13.18 -6.92 -11.19
C HIS A 112 13.53 -8.31 -11.76
N LEU A 113 14.35 -9.08 -11.03
CA LEU A 113 14.83 -10.40 -11.44
C LEU A 113 14.03 -11.56 -10.82
N ASN A 114 12.73 -11.36 -10.60
CA ASN A 114 11.83 -12.31 -9.90
C ASN A 114 12.26 -12.65 -8.46
N ASP A 115 12.99 -11.73 -7.82
CA ASP A 115 13.27 -11.74 -6.39
C ASP A 115 12.58 -10.53 -5.73
N PRO A 116 11.37 -10.71 -5.18
CA PRO A 116 10.64 -9.64 -4.51
C PRO A 116 11.35 -9.15 -3.25
N VAL A 117 12.08 -10.01 -2.54
CA VAL A 117 12.76 -9.63 -1.31
C VAL A 117 13.90 -8.67 -1.63
N ALA A 118 14.78 -9.05 -2.57
CA ALA A 118 15.88 -8.18 -2.99
C ALA A 118 15.38 -6.84 -3.53
N THR A 119 14.33 -6.87 -4.35
CA THR A 119 13.76 -5.65 -4.94
C THR A 119 13.12 -4.74 -3.89
N ASN A 120 12.36 -5.31 -2.94
CA ASN A 120 11.76 -4.54 -1.85
C ASN A 120 12.80 -3.93 -0.90
N LEU A 121 13.92 -4.63 -0.65
CA LEU A 121 15.03 -4.08 0.14
C LEU A 121 15.70 -2.91 -0.60
N ALA A 122 15.93 -3.04 -1.91
CA ALA A 122 16.47 -1.95 -2.72
C ALA A 122 15.53 -0.72 -2.72
N ILE A 123 14.21 -0.94 -2.89
CA ILE A 123 13.21 0.13 -2.78
C ILE A 123 13.29 0.82 -1.42
N ARG A 124 13.32 0.04 -0.33
CA ARG A 124 13.39 0.57 1.04
C ARG A 124 14.62 1.45 1.23
N ASP A 125 15.78 0.99 0.77
CA ASP A 125 17.05 1.70 0.94
C ASP A 125 17.08 3.01 0.15
N MET A 126 16.42 3.07 -1.02
CA MET A 126 16.32 4.26 -1.87
C MET A 126 15.14 5.19 -1.49
N LEU A 127 14.14 4.71 -0.76
CA LEU A 127 12.90 5.45 -0.48
C LEU A 127 13.15 6.73 0.32
N ALA A 128 14.07 6.68 1.29
CA ALA A 128 14.38 7.82 2.15
C ALA A 128 15.33 8.83 1.49
N SER A 129 16.04 8.45 0.43
CA SER A 129 16.97 9.30 -0.32
C SER A 129 16.39 9.69 -1.68
N ASP A 130 16.42 8.75 -2.62
CA ASP A 130 16.23 9.00 -4.04
C ASP A 130 14.79 9.35 -4.40
N PHE A 131 13.82 8.80 -3.64
CA PHE A 131 12.38 8.94 -3.91
C PHE A 131 11.62 9.79 -2.90
N ALA A 132 12.30 10.36 -1.90
CA ALA A 132 11.63 11.05 -0.78
C ALA A 132 10.74 12.22 -1.24
N ASP A 133 11.14 12.91 -2.32
CA ASP A 133 10.40 14.02 -2.92
C ASP A 133 9.08 13.59 -3.57
N GLU A 134 8.97 12.35 -4.07
CA GLU A 134 7.77 11.81 -4.70
C GLU A 134 6.65 11.52 -3.68
N PHE A 135 7.02 11.36 -2.40
CA PHE A 135 6.10 11.03 -1.32
C PHE A 135 5.91 12.17 -0.31
N LYS A 136 6.42 13.38 -0.57
CA LYS A 136 6.44 14.49 0.40
C LYS A 136 5.08 14.91 1.01
N THR A 137 3.97 14.56 0.35
CA THR A 137 2.61 14.88 0.78
C THR A 137 1.98 13.82 1.68
N VAL A 138 2.62 12.65 1.81
CA VAL A 138 2.15 11.51 2.59
C VAL A 138 3.30 10.90 3.40
N LYS A 139 2.98 9.97 4.31
CA LYS A 139 4.00 9.13 4.95
C LYS A 139 4.00 7.75 4.29
N PRO A 140 5.01 7.37 3.49
CA PRO A 140 5.06 6.01 2.95
C PRO A 140 5.30 5.02 4.10
N LEU A 141 4.40 4.04 4.22
CA LEU A 141 4.52 2.94 5.20
C LEU A 141 5.20 1.71 4.58
N LEU A 142 4.84 1.42 3.33
CA LEU A 142 5.39 0.33 2.53
C LEU A 142 5.36 0.75 1.06
N VAL A 143 6.48 0.60 0.37
CA VAL A 143 6.56 0.63 -1.10
C VAL A 143 7.17 -0.69 -1.53
N HIS A 144 6.50 -1.42 -2.41
CA HIS A 144 6.88 -2.80 -2.72
C HIS A 144 6.52 -3.20 -4.14
N VAL A 145 7.12 -4.29 -4.61
CA VAL A 145 6.76 -5.00 -5.85
C VAL A 145 5.98 -6.28 -5.56
N HIS A 146 5.28 -6.78 -6.57
CA HIS A 146 4.77 -8.14 -6.61
C HIS A 146 5.81 -9.10 -7.22
N ALA A 147 5.45 -10.36 -7.45
CA ALA A 147 6.34 -11.44 -7.89
C ALA A 147 6.88 -11.33 -9.34
N GLY A 148 6.70 -10.18 -10.01
CA GLY A 148 7.00 -10.01 -11.43
C GLY A 148 5.77 -10.02 -12.34
N GLN A 149 6.00 -9.70 -13.62
CA GLN A 149 4.97 -9.60 -14.65
C GLN A 149 4.93 -10.87 -15.50
N THR A 150 3.75 -11.21 -16.02
CA THR A 150 3.59 -12.25 -17.05
C THR A 150 2.50 -11.87 -18.04
N LEU A 151 2.61 -12.34 -19.27
CA LEU A 151 1.59 -12.18 -20.30
C LEU A 151 0.58 -13.32 -20.20
N ASN A 152 -0.62 -13.00 -19.73
CA ASN A 152 -1.74 -13.92 -19.68
C ASN A 152 -2.65 -13.66 -20.89
N MET A 153 -2.79 -14.65 -21.76
CA MET A 153 -3.56 -14.57 -23.01
C MET A 153 -4.70 -15.58 -22.99
N VAL A 154 -5.85 -15.22 -23.55
CA VAL A 154 -7.04 -16.09 -23.61
C VAL A 154 -6.83 -17.24 -24.60
N ASP A 155 -6.39 -16.92 -25.82
CA ASP A 155 -6.49 -17.86 -26.95
C ASP A 155 -5.16 -18.48 -27.38
N ALA A 156 -4.03 -17.80 -27.15
CA ALA A 156 -2.74 -18.23 -27.68
C ALA A 156 -1.57 -17.87 -26.75
N PRO A 157 -0.63 -18.79 -26.52
CA PRO A 157 0.56 -18.51 -25.71
C PRO A 157 1.48 -17.51 -26.42
N VAL A 158 2.23 -16.74 -25.62
CA VAL A 158 3.33 -15.90 -26.09
C VAL A 158 4.64 -16.63 -25.82
N ARG A 159 5.36 -17.00 -26.87
CA ARG A 159 6.66 -17.71 -26.79
C ARG A 159 7.81 -16.90 -27.38
N SER A 160 7.50 -15.83 -28.11
CA SER A 160 8.45 -14.92 -28.71
C SER A 160 7.89 -13.49 -28.74
N PRO A 161 8.75 -12.47 -28.87
CA PRO A 161 8.31 -11.08 -29.06
C PRO A 161 7.33 -10.91 -30.23
N ALA A 162 7.51 -11.65 -31.32
CA ALA A 162 6.64 -11.58 -32.50
C ALA A 162 5.19 -11.95 -32.18
N ASP A 163 4.95 -12.78 -31.17
CA ASP A 163 3.61 -13.18 -30.78
C ASP A 163 2.80 -12.02 -30.16
N VAL A 164 3.42 -10.90 -29.78
CA VAL A 164 2.74 -9.72 -29.21
C VAL A 164 2.28 -8.73 -30.30
N GLN A 165 2.79 -8.86 -31.53
CA GLN A 165 2.51 -7.92 -32.61
C GLN A 165 1.01 -7.80 -32.92
N GLY A 166 0.52 -6.56 -32.98
CA GLY A 166 -0.89 -6.25 -33.26
C GLY A 166 -1.86 -6.61 -32.14
N ARG A 167 -1.40 -7.17 -31.01
CA ARG A 167 -2.28 -7.57 -29.90
C ARG A 167 -2.58 -6.41 -28.99
N LYS A 168 -3.83 -6.35 -28.51
CA LYS A 168 -4.23 -5.44 -27.42
C LYS A 168 -3.88 -6.07 -26.08
N ILE A 169 -3.00 -5.43 -25.31
CA ILE A 169 -2.52 -5.95 -24.01
C ILE A 169 -2.87 -4.97 -22.91
N ARG A 170 -3.55 -5.45 -21.87
CA ARG A 170 -3.83 -4.65 -20.67
C ARG A 170 -2.53 -4.37 -19.92
N ILE A 171 -2.32 -3.12 -19.51
CA ILE A 171 -1.18 -2.68 -18.71
C ILE A 171 -1.64 -1.89 -17.48
N PRO A 172 -0.94 -1.98 -16.34
CA PRO A 172 -1.26 -1.19 -15.15
C PRO A 172 -0.72 0.25 -15.21
N GLY A 173 0.41 0.48 -15.88
CA GLY A 173 1.10 1.77 -15.91
C GLY A 173 1.95 1.95 -17.17
N ARG A 174 2.41 3.18 -17.42
CA ARG A 174 3.02 3.59 -18.71
C ARG A 174 4.28 2.82 -19.08
N VAL A 175 5.06 2.35 -18.11
CA VAL A 175 6.28 1.55 -18.37
C VAL A 175 5.93 0.25 -19.08
N GLY A 176 4.89 -0.47 -18.60
CA GLY A 176 4.37 -1.64 -19.30
C GLY A 176 3.82 -1.29 -20.69
N GLY A 177 3.27 -0.08 -20.86
CA GLY A 177 2.85 0.45 -22.15
C GLY A 177 3.99 0.50 -23.16
N TRP A 178 5.12 1.11 -22.79
CA TRP A 178 6.31 1.20 -23.63
C TRP A 178 6.86 -0.19 -23.99
N VAL A 179 6.82 -1.14 -23.07
CA VAL A 179 7.23 -2.53 -23.33
C VAL A 179 6.33 -3.17 -24.40
N VAL A 180 5.01 -3.04 -24.26
CA VAL A 180 4.05 -3.60 -25.23
C VAL A 180 4.22 -2.95 -26.62
N GLU A 181 4.40 -1.63 -26.67
CA GLU A 181 4.64 -0.89 -27.92
C GLU A 181 5.96 -1.33 -28.59
N ALA A 182 7.03 -1.49 -27.81
CA ALA A 182 8.32 -1.98 -28.31
C ALA A 182 8.23 -3.41 -28.87
N LEU A 183 7.29 -4.23 -28.39
CA LEU A 183 6.98 -5.56 -28.91
C LEU A 183 5.99 -5.54 -30.09
N GLY A 184 5.55 -4.35 -30.55
CA GLY A 184 4.64 -4.16 -31.66
C GLY A 184 3.16 -4.36 -31.32
N GLY A 185 2.80 -4.41 -30.04
CA GLY A 185 1.42 -4.49 -29.56
C GLY A 185 0.77 -3.11 -29.34
N SER A 186 -0.51 -3.13 -28.94
CA SER A 186 -1.28 -1.96 -28.51
C SER A 186 -1.58 -2.04 -27.01
N PRO A 187 -0.97 -1.20 -26.17
CA PRO A 187 -1.26 -1.21 -24.74
C PRO A 187 -2.63 -0.59 -24.44
N ILE A 188 -3.33 -1.16 -23.45
CA ILE A 188 -4.59 -0.63 -22.91
C ILE A 188 -4.41 -0.43 -21.41
N GLY A 189 -4.28 0.82 -20.98
CA GLY A 189 -4.13 1.18 -19.57
C GLY A 189 -5.44 1.06 -18.80
N MET A 190 -5.48 0.18 -17.78
CA MET A 190 -6.61 0.10 -16.86
C MET A 190 -6.19 -0.53 -15.52
N PRO A 191 -6.79 -0.10 -14.39
CA PRO A 191 -6.64 -0.79 -13.12
C PRO A 191 -7.10 -2.25 -13.15
N VAL A 192 -6.73 -3.01 -12.13
CA VAL A 192 -7.36 -4.31 -11.88
C VAL A 192 -8.84 -4.06 -11.54
N PRO A 193 -9.78 -4.88 -12.05
CA PRO A 193 -11.19 -4.79 -11.70
C PRO A 193 -11.47 -4.93 -10.21
#